data_AF-A0A958MAR2-F1
#
_entry.id   AF-A0A958MAR2-F1
#
_cell.length_a   1.000
_cell.length_b   1.000
_cell.length_c   1.000
_cell.angle_alpha   90.00
_cell.angle_beta   90.00
_cell.angle_gamma   90.00
#
_symmetry.space_group_name_H-M   'P 1'
#
loop_
_entity.id
_entity.type
_entity.pdbx_description
1 polymer ?
#
loop_
_entity_poly.entity_id
_entity_poly.type
_entity_poly.pdbx_seq_one_letter_code
_entity_poly.pdbx_strand_id
1 'polypeptide(L)' 'MEQQPPKRALRFLRWFCRPDYLEEIEGNLLELYELDCELSPRRAKRRFTWQVLRHFRPDFIKPLIS' A
#
# COMPACT_ATOMS: atom_id res chain seq x y z
N MET A 1 5.10 -16.58 12.80
CA MET A 1 4.61 -15.20 13.01
C MET A 1 3.91 -14.81 11.73
N GLU A 2 2.59 -14.70 11.76
CA GLU A 2 1.83 -14.25 10.58
C GLU A 2 2.30 -12.84 10.23
N GLN A 3 3.01 -12.70 9.12
CA GLN A 3 3.53 -11.42 8.65
C GLN A 3 2.40 -10.64 8.00
N GLN A 4 1.39 -10.32 8.81
CA GLN A 4 0.22 -9.61 8.33
C GLN A 4 0.63 -8.18 7.95
N PRO A 5 0.29 -7.72 6.74
CA PRO A 5 0.53 -6.35 6.32
C PRO A 5 -0.10 -5.35 7.31
N PRO A 6 0.45 -4.13 7.42
CA PRO A 6 -0.08 -3.12 8.31
C PRO A 6 -1.54 -2.78 7.96
N LYS A 7 -2.49 -3.30 8.76
CA LYS A 7 -3.95 -3.12 8.58
C LYS A 7 -4.37 -1.66 8.37
N ARG A 8 -3.62 -0.71 8.95
CA ARG A 8 -3.85 0.73 8.78
C ARG A 8 -3.57 1.20 7.35
N ALA A 9 -2.48 0.74 6.74
CA ALA A 9 -2.10 1.16 5.39
C ALA A 9 -3.00 0.50 4.33
N LEU A 10 -3.40 -0.76 4.52
CA LEU A 10 -4.44 -1.41 3.71
C LEU A 10 -5.78 -0.67 3.77
N ARG A 11 -6.21 -0.28 4.97
CA ARG A 11 -7.45 0.48 5.15
C ARG A 11 -7.36 1.86 4.50
N PHE A 12 -6.19 2.50 4.55
CA PHE A 12 -5.94 3.75 3.84
C PHE A 12 -6.04 3.55 2.32
N LEU A 13 -5.40 2.51 1.79
CA LEU A 13 -5.44 2.16 0.37
C LEU A 13 -6.87 1.91 -0.14
N ARG A 14 -7.65 1.10 0.59
CA ARG A 14 -9.07 0.86 0.32
C ARG A 14 -9.94 2.11 0.35
N TRP A 15 -9.53 3.12 1.11
CA TRP A 15 -10.32 4.34 1.25
C TRP A 15 -10.14 5.30 0.07
N PHE A 16 -8.91 5.46 -0.42
CA PHE A 16 -8.65 6.39 -1.54
C PHE A 16 -8.63 5.72 -2.93
N CYS A 17 -8.33 4.42 -3.01
CA CYS A 17 -8.17 3.72 -4.27
C CYS A 17 -9.46 3.00 -4.69
N ARG A 18 -9.76 3.00 -6.00
CA ARG A 18 -10.90 2.24 -6.53
C ARG A 18 -10.62 0.73 -6.42
N PRO A 19 -11.66 -0.10 -6.25
CA PRO A 19 -11.52 -1.56 -6.14
C PRO A 19 -10.80 -2.20 -7.34
N ASP A 20 -10.97 -1.68 -8.56
CA ASP A 20 -10.25 -2.12 -9.77
C ASP A 20 -8.72 -2.10 -9.61
N TYR A 21 -8.18 -0.98 -9.12
CA TYR A 21 -6.74 -0.82 -8.93
C TYR A 21 -6.28 -1.30 -7.55
N LEU A 22 -7.22 -1.49 -6.63
CA LEU A 22 -6.94 -1.95 -5.29
C LEU A 22 -6.26 -3.31 -5.32
N GLU A 23 -6.81 -4.27 -6.07
CA GLU A 23 -6.32 -5.65 -6.07
C GLU A 23 -4.89 -5.72 -6.61
N GLU A 24 -4.60 -5.01 -7.71
CA GLU A 24 -3.26 -4.92 -8.30
C GLU A 24 -2.26 -4.21 -7.36
N ILE A 25 -2.62 -3.05 -6.81
CA ILE A 25 -1.74 -2.29 -5.92
C ILE A 25 -1.53 -3.03 -4.60
N GLU A 26 -2.57 -3.65 -4.05
CA GLU A 26 -2.52 -4.45 -2.82
C GLU A 26 -1.57 -5.63 -3.02
N GLY A 27 -1.71 -6.39 -4.12
CA GLY A 27 -0.81 -7.48 -4.47
C GLY A 27 0.65 -7.04 -4.56
N ASN A 28 0.93 -6.02 -5.37
CA ASN A 28 2.29 -5.52 -5.56
C ASN A 28 2.92 -4.99 -4.26
N LEU A 29 2.15 -4.26 -3.44
CA LEU A 29 2.65 -3.77 -2.16
C LEU A 29 2.88 -4.90 -1.14
N LEU A 30 2.10 -5.97 -1.21
CA LEU A 30 2.22 -7.13 -0.32
C LEU A 30 3.46 -7.95 -0.69
N GLU A 31 3.71 -8.20 -1.97
CA GLU A 31 4.95 -8.83 -2.45
C GLU A 31 6.20 -8.02 -2.02
N LEU A 32 6.17 -6.70 -2.21
CA LEU A 32 7.25 -5.83 -1.77
C LEU A 32 7.41 -5.79 -0.25
N TYR A 33 6.30 -5.90 0.49
CA TYR A 33 6.33 -5.98 1.94
C TYR A 33 6.98 -7.27 2.39
N GLU A 34 6.61 -8.42 1.83
CA GLU A 34 7.19 -9.72 2.17
C GLU A 34 8.70 -9.74 1.91
N LEU A 35 9.13 -9.27 0.72
CA LEU A 35 10.56 -9.11 0.39
C LEU A 35 11.31 -8.23 1.40
N ASP A 36 10.75 -7.07 1.76
CA ASP A 36 11.40 -6.16 2.70
C ASP A 36 11.28 -6.65 4.15
N CYS A 37 10.29 -7.48 4.47
CA CYS A 37 10.07 -8.03 5.80
C CYS A 37 11.02 -9.20 6.10
N GLU A 38 11.39 -9.97 5.08
CA GLU A 38 12.47 -10.95 5.13
C GLU A 38 13.81 -10.30 5.52
N LEU A 39 14.07 -9.09 5.01
CA LEU A 39 15.24 -8.28 5.38
C LEU A 39 15.07 -7.60 6.74
N SER A 40 13.99 -6.84 6.92
CA SER A 40 13.70 -6.13 8.16
C SER A 40 12.23 -5.70 8.28
N PRO A 41 11.46 -6.25 9.24
CA PRO A 41 10.03 -5.95 9.39
C PRO A 41 9.74 -4.48 9.71
N ARG A 42 10.69 -3.79 10.36
CA ARG A 42 10.56 -2.35 10.68
C ARG A 42 10.73 -1.49 9.45
N ARG A 43 11.64 -1.87 8.54
CA ARG A 43 11.88 -1.16 7.28
C ARG A 43 10.72 -1.40 6.32
N ALA A 44 10.21 -2.63 6.26
CA ALA A 44 9.07 -3.01 5.42
C ALA A 44 7.85 -2.13 5.69
N LYS A 45 7.49 -1.92 6.96
CA LYS A 45 6.37 -1.03 7.33
C LYS A 45 6.56 0.42 6.91
N ARG A 46 7.78 0.95 7.03
CA ARG A 46 8.10 2.32 6.61
C ARG A 46 8.09 2.44 5.08
N ARG A 47 8.70 1.50 4.36
CA ARG A 47 8.69 1.45 2.88
C ARG A 47 7.27 1.30 2.34
N PHE A 48 6.47 0.39 2.89
CA PHE A 48 5.07 0.22 2.51
C PHE A 48 4.30 1.54 2.66
N THR A 49 4.39 2.18 3.82
CA THR A 49 3.71 3.46 4.07
C THR A 49 4.21 4.56 3.13
N TRP A 50 5.51 4.60 2.84
CA TRP A 50 6.12 5.54 1.91
C TRP A 50 5.68 5.31 0.46
N GLN A 51 5.59 4.05 0.02
CA GLN A 51 5.08 3.67 -1.30
C GLN A 51 3.61 4.06 -1.44
N VAL A 52 2.78 3.80 -0.42
CA VAL A 52 1.38 4.23 -0.38
C VAL A 52 1.26 5.76 -0.47
N LEU A 53 2.05 6.50 0.31
CA LEU A 53 2.08 7.97 0.24
C LEU A 53 2.59 8.50 -1.11
N ARG A 54 3.54 7.82 -1.75
CA ARG A 54 4.07 8.20 -3.07
C ARG A 54 3.08 7.91 -4.19
N HIS A 55 2.31 6.82 -4.08
CA HIS A 55 1.19 6.51 -4.97
C HIS A 55 -0.05 7.34 -4.66
N PHE A 56 -0.12 7.95 -3.49
CA PHE A 56 -1.06 9.01 -3.13
C PHE A 56 -0.70 10.33 -3.84
N ARG A 57 -0.48 10.28 -5.16
CA ARG A 57 -0.47 11.45 -6.03
C ARG A 57 -1.88 11.67 -6.58
N PRO A 58 -2.28 12.93 -6.82
CA PRO A 58 -3.60 13.27 -7.37
C PRO A 58 -3.88 12.66 -8.76
N ASP A 59 -2.86 12.10 -9.41
CA ASP A 59 -2.94 11.38 -10.68
C ASP A 59 -3.66 10.02 -10.57
N PHE A 60 -3.51 9.32 -9.43
CA PHE A 60 -4.12 8.00 -9.19
C PHE A 60 -5.30 8.02 -8.21
N ILE A 61 -5.41 9.09 -7.42
CA ILE A 61 -6.54 9.33 -6.54
C ILE A 61 -7.70 9.79 -7.44
N LYS A 62 -8.92 9.28 -7.20
CA LYS A 62 -10.13 9.70 -7.93
C LYS A 62 -10.06 11.21 -8.20
N PRO A 63 -10.09 11.67 -9.46
CA PRO A 63 -10.15 13.10 -9.73
C PRO A 63 -11.43 13.61 -9.06
N LEU A 64 -11.26 14.44 -8.04
CA LEU A 64 -12.37 15.12 -7.36
C LEU A 64 -12.78 16.39 -8.12
N ILE A 65 -12.42 16.47 -9.41
CA ILE A 65 -12.72 17.58 -10.30
C ILE A 65 -13.58 17.03 -11.41
N SER A 66 -14.87 17.37 -11.28
CA SER A 66 -15.89 17.33 -12.32
C SER A 66 -15.68 18.43 -13.35
#